data_AF-A0A517MXR4-F1
#
_entry.id   AF-A0A517MXR4-F1
#
_cell.length_a   1.000
_cell.length_b   1.000
_cell.length_c   1.000
_cell.angle_alpha   90.00
_cell.angle_beta   90.00
_cell.angle_gamma   90.00
#
_symmetry.space_group_name_H-M   'P 1'
#
loop_
_entity.id
_entity.type
_entity.pdbx_description
1 polymer ?
#
loop_
_entity_poly.entity_id
_entity_poly.type
_entity_poly.pdbx_seq_one_letter_code
_entity_poly.pdbx_strand_id
1 'polypeptide(L)' 'MNKQEVLQREFLLVRAKVLEIAACLDRIDRAEGDLPQNHQRELLSEAIGHLLGKTGNRAEQIQLLFSREYSDQWRSEFQL' A
#
# COMPACT_ATOMS: atom_id res chain seq x y z
N MET A 1 -18.07 -6.71 19.14
CA MET A 1 -17.44 -7.90 18.56
C MET A 1 -16.10 -8.13 19.24
N ASN A 2 -15.77 -9.37 19.59
CA ASN A 2 -14.46 -9.76 20.10
C ASN A 2 -13.45 -9.94 18.94
N LYS A 3 -12.17 -10.18 19.26
CA LYS A 3 -11.11 -10.33 18.26
C LYS A 3 -11.36 -11.49 17.28
N GLN A 4 -11.93 -12.59 17.76
CA GLN A 4 -12.21 -13.78 16.95
C GLN A 4 -13.32 -13.51 15.93
N GLU A 5 -14.38 -12.82 16.35
CA GLU A 5 -15.50 -12.43 15.48
C GLU A 5 -15.05 -11.46 14.39
N VAL A 6 -14.21 -10.47 14.75
CA VAL A 6 -13.59 -9.57 13.76
C VAL A 6 -12.76 -10.37 12.77
N LEU A 7 -11.86 -11.25 13.24
CA LEU A 7 -11.00 -12.04 12.37
C LEU A 7 -11.81 -12.88 11.39
N GLN A 8 -12.83 -13.58 11.87
CA GLN A 8 -13.68 -14.43 11.02
C GLN A 8 -14.43 -13.61 9.96
N ARG A 9 -14.93 -12.43 10.33
CA ARG A 9 -15.60 -11.53 9.38
C ARG A 9 -14.65 -11.02 8.30
N GLU A 10 -13.43 -10.63 8.67
CA GLU A 10 -12.48 -10.02 7.74
C GLU A 10 -11.67 -11.04 6.92
N PHE A 11 -11.53 -12.29 7.40
CA PHE A 11 -10.55 -13.25 6.86
C PHE A 11 -10.67 -13.46 5.35
N LEU A 12 -11.87 -13.74 4.84
CA LEU A 12 -12.06 -14.01 3.42
C LEU A 12 -11.82 -12.77 2.55
N LEU A 13 -12.21 -11.59 3.02
CA LEU A 13 -12.00 -10.33 2.32
C LEU A 13 -10.51 -9.95 2.28
N VAL A 14 -9.81 -10.07 3.41
CA VAL A 14 -8.37 -9.81 3.49
C VAL A 14 -7.61 -10.83 2.63
N ARG A 15 -7.98 -12.11 2.68
CA ARG A 15 -7.36 -13.14 1.83
C ARG A 15 -7.51 -12.82 0.35
N ALA A 16 -8.67 -12.37 -0.10
CA ALA A 16 -8.88 -11.97 -1.48
C ALA A 16 -7.94 -10.82 -1.88
N LYS A 17 -7.83 -9.79 -1.04
CA LYS A 17 -6.92 -8.65 -1.27
C LYS A 17 -5.46 -9.05 -1.33
N VAL A 18 -5.02 -9.99 -0.49
CA VAL A 18 -3.65 -10.52 -0.54
C VAL A 18 -3.38 -11.23 -1.87
N LEU A 19 -4.33 -12.02 -2.37
CA LEU A 19 -4.21 -12.69 -3.67
C LEU A 19 -4.19 -11.68 -4.84
N GLU A 20 -5.02 -10.63 -4.77
CA GLU A 20 -5.01 -9.55 -5.76
C GLU A 20 -3.66 -8.84 -5.82
N ILE A 21 -3.08 -8.49 -4.67
CA ILE A 21 -1.76 -7.87 -4.58
C ILE A 21 -0.69 -8.80 -5.17
N ALA A 22 -0.68 -10.08 -4.78
CA ALA A 22 0.28 -11.06 -5.30
C ALA A 22 0.18 -11.18 -6.83
N ALA A 23 -1.04 -11.30 -7.37
CA ALA A 23 -1.26 -11.38 -8.80
C ALA A 23 -0.83 -10.10 -9.54
N CYS A 24 -0.97 -8.93 -8.93
CA CYS A 24 -0.46 -7.67 -9.49
C CYS A 24 1.07 -7.67 -9.56
N LEU A 25 1.74 -8.06 -8.48
CA LEU A 25 3.21 -8.14 -8.43
C LEU A 25 3.75 -9.15 -9.45
N ASP A 26 3.13 -10.33 -9.55
CA ASP A 26 3.44 -11.34 -10.57
C ASP A 26 3.37 -10.78 -12.00
N ARG A 27 2.37 -9.94 -12.31
CA ARG A 27 2.23 -9.32 -13.63
C ARG A 27 3.30 -8.28 -13.89
N ILE A 28 3.69 -7.50 -12.87
CA ILE A 28 4.79 -6.53 -12.97
C ILE A 28 6.10 -7.26 -13.26
N ASP A 29 6.37 -8.36 -12.54
CA ASP A 29 7.60 -9.12 -12.69
C ASP A 29 7.70 -9.92 -13.99
N ARG A 30 6.56 -10.27 -14.61
CA ARG A 30 6.51 -10.94 -15.92
C ARG A 30 6.49 -9.98 -17.11
N ALA A 31 6.33 -8.68 -16.88
CA ALA A 31 6.30 -7.72 -17.97
C ALA A 31 7.68 -7.58 -18.62
N GLU A 32 7.72 -7.41 -19.94
CA GLU A 32 8.95 -7.15 -20.67
C GLU A 32 9.41 -5.69 -20.50
N GLY A 33 10.73 -5.47 -20.54
CA GLY A 33 11.37 -4.16 -20.49
C GLY A 33 12.11 -3.90 -19.17
N ASP A 34 13.14 -3.05 -19.24
CA ASP A 34 13.83 -2.59 -18.04
C ASP A 34 12.97 -1.56 -17.29
N LEU A 35 12.77 -1.82 -16.00
CA LEU A 35 12.26 -0.85 -15.03
C LEU A 35 13.49 -0.17 -14.38
N PRO A 36 13.97 0.98 -14.88
CA PRO A 36 14.95 1.76 -14.14
C PRO A 36 14.39 2.08 -12.75
N GLN A 37 15.27 2.13 -11.74
CA GLN A 37 14.96 2.35 -10.31
C GLN A 37 13.60 3.02 -10.10
N ASN A 38 12.59 2.18 -9.83
CA ASN A 38 11.22 2.64 -9.80
C ASN A 38 10.79 2.84 -8.35
N HIS A 39 10.82 4.10 -7.93
CA HIS A 39 10.32 4.55 -6.64
C HIS A 39 8.94 3.96 -6.28
N GLN A 40 8.08 3.72 -7.27
CA GLN A 40 6.77 3.08 -7.05
C GLN A 40 6.88 1.64 -6.55
N ARG A 41 7.87 0.87 -7.02
CA ARG A 41 8.12 -0.51 -6.57
C ARG A 41 8.64 -0.54 -5.14
N GLU A 42 9.46 0.43 -4.77
CA GLU A 42 9.95 0.61 -3.40
C GLU A 42 8.81 0.97 -2.46
N LEU A 43 7.97 1.95 -2.82
CA LEU A 43 6.78 2.32 -2.05
C LEU A 43 5.81 1.15 -1.84
N LEU A 44 5.57 0.32 -2.88
CA LEU A 44 4.74 -0.88 -2.74
C LEU A 44 5.34 -1.89 -1.76
N SER A 45 6.65 -2.08 -1.82
CA SER A 45 7.37 -3.01 -0.93
C SER A 45 7.33 -2.53 0.52
N GLU A 46 7.54 -1.24 0.75
CA GLU A 46 7.45 -0.60 2.06
C GLU A 46 6.02 -0.67 2.63
N ALA A 47 5.00 -0.38 1.82
CA ALA A 47 3.59 -0.50 2.22
C ALA A 47 3.23 -1.92 2.68
N ILE A 48 3.71 -2.95 1.97
CA ILE A 48 3.54 -4.35 2.36
C ILE A 48 4.27 -4.64 3.68
N GLY A 49 5.47 -4.08 3.86
CA GLY A 49 6.21 -4.13 5.13
C GLY A 49 5.40 -3.57 6.31
N HIS A 50 4.76 -2.41 6.13
CA HIS A 50 3.88 -1.82 7.16
C HIS A 50 2.70 -2.72 7.52
N LEU A 51 2.13 -3.47 6.56
CA LEU A 51 1.05 -4.42 6.85
C LEU A 51 1.49 -5.54 7.80
N LEU A 52 2.75 -5.96 7.72
CA LEU A 52 3.34 -7.02 8.55
C LEU A 52 3.78 -6.53 9.94
N GLY A 53 3.89 -5.22 10.14
CA GLY A 53 4.26 -4.61 11.42
C GLY A 53 3.30 -4.98 12.56
N LYS A 54 3.78 -5.03 13.81
CA LYS A 54 2.97 -5.40 14.99
C LYS A 54 2.19 -4.24 15.61
N THR A 55 2.44 -3.02 15.17
CA THR A 55 1.84 -1.80 15.73
C THR A 55 0.44 -1.56 15.17
N GLY A 56 -0.38 -0.78 15.90
CA GLY A 56 -1.66 -0.28 15.40
C GLY A 56 -1.48 0.71 14.24
N ASN A 57 -2.59 1.19 13.68
CA ASN A 57 -2.61 2.27 12.68
C ASN A 57 -1.97 1.96 11.31
N ARG A 58 -2.00 0.71 10.85
CA ARG A 58 -1.48 0.34 9.51
C ARG A 58 -2.03 1.19 8.37
N ALA A 59 -3.32 1.51 8.42
CA ALA A 59 -3.96 2.35 7.39
C ALA A 59 -3.37 3.77 7.37
N GLU A 60 -3.15 4.39 8.52
CA GLU A 60 -2.53 5.72 8.63
C GLU A 60 -1.08 5.70 8.12
N GLN A 61 -0.29 4.70 8.52
CA GLN A 61 1.10 4.56 8.06
C GLN A 61 1.17 4.42 6.54
N ILE A 62 0.33 3.57 5.95
CA ILE A 62 0.28 3.38 4.49
C ILE A 62 -0.23 4.65 3.80
N GLN A 63 -1.22 5.35 4.38
CA GLN A 63 -1.72 6.61 3.84
C GLN A 63 -0.63 7.67 3.79
N LEU A 64 0.15 7.82 4.87
CA LEU A 64 1.26 8.77 4.95
C LEU A 64 2.37 8.42 3.96
N LEU A 65 2.69 7.14 3.81
CA LEU A 65 3.68 6.66 2.83
C LEU A 65 3.34 7.08 1.40
N PHE A 66 2.05 7.08 1.03
CA PHE A 66 1.60 7.52 -0.31
C PHE A 66 1.24 9.01 -0.38
N SER A 67 1.35 9.75 0.72
CA SER A 67 1.04 11.18 0.75
C SER A 67 2.25 12.00 0.31
N ARG A 68 2.00 13.12 -0.35
CA ARG A 68 3.02 14.15 -0.55
C ARG A 68 3.21 14.92 0.75
N GLU A 69 4.41 15.45 0.95
CA GLU A 69 4.60 16.45 1.99
C GLU A 69 3.69 17.66 1.73
N TYR A 70 3.13 18.19 2.80
CA TYR A 70 2.34 19.40 2.72
C TYR A 70 3.22 20.59 2.30
N SER A 71 2.80 21.32 1.27
CA SER A 71 3.44 22.57 0.84
C SER A 71 2.47 23.74 1.07
N ASP A 72 2.92 24.79 1.76
CA ASP A 72 2.14 26.04 1.91
C ASP A 72 1.87 26.73 0.56
N GLN A 73 2.65 26.40 -0.47
CA GLN A 73 2.53 26.97 -1.82
C GLN A 73 1.72 26.08 -2.77
N TRP A 74 1.05 25.03 -2.28
CA TRP A 74 0.39 24.02 -3.11
C TRP A 74 -0.54 24.63 -4.18
N ARG A 75 -1.28 25.70 -3.87
CA ARG A 75 -2.18 26.36 -4.85
C ARG A 75 -1.41 26.89 -6.07
N SER A 76 -0.27 27.51 -5.82
CA SER A 76 0.62 28.02 -6.86
C SER A 76 1.27 26.86 -7.64
N GLU A 77 1.71 25.80 -6.93
CA GLU A 77 2.33 24.62 -7.53
C GLU A 77 1.38 23.83 -8.43
N PHE A 78 0.08 23.80 -8.08
CA PHE A 78 -0.96 23.07 -8.82
C PHE A 78 -1.82 23.95 -9.75
N GLN A 79 -1.53 25.25 -9.84
CA GLN A 79 -2.27 26.22 -10.67
C GLN A 79 -3.79 26.25 -10.36
N LEU A 80 -4.14 26.32 -9.07
CA LEU A 80 -5.51 26.32 -8.54
C LEU A 80 -5.90 27.65 -7.89
#